data_AF-A0A656GJJ3-F1
#
_entry.id   AF-A0A656GJJ3-F1
#
_cell.length_a   1.000
_cell.length_b   1.000
_cell.length_c   1.000
_cell.angle_alpha   90.00
_cell.angle_beta   90.00
_cell.angle_gamma   90.00
#
_symmetry.space_group_name_H-M   'P 1'
#
loop_
_entity.id
_entity.type
_entity.pdbx_description
1 polymer ?
#
loop_
_entity_poly.entity_id
_entity_poly.type
_entity_poly.pdbx_seq_one_letter_code
_entity_poly.pdbx_strand_id
1 'polypeptide(L)' 'MTASRIAARVLRIKPSPSSAAADRANELRRAGKSIINLVVGEPDFDTPAHIRQAASAAIENGETR' A
#
# COMPACT_ATOMS: atom_id res chain seq x y z
N MET A 1 -20.09 15.10 21.16
CA MET A 1 -19.55 14.22 20.09
C MET A 1 -19.80 14.89 18.75
N THR A 2 -18.77 15.45 18.15
CA THR A 2 -18.87 16.13 16.85
C THR A 2 -19.18 15.10 15.78
N ALA A 3 -20.30 15.27 15.07
CA ALA A 3 -20.64 14.42 13.94
C ALA A 3 -19.50 14.44 12.91
N SER A 4 -19.02 13.26 12.53
CA SER A 4 -17.94 13.10 11.55
C SER A 4 -18.28 13.87 10.26
N ARG A 5 -17.40 14.81 9.84
CA ARG A 5 -17.56 15.64 8.64
C ARG A 5 -17.19 14.88 7.35
N ILE A 6 -17.65 13.64 7.21
CA ILE A 6 -17.42 12.82 6.02
C ILE A 6 -18.60 12.89 5.06
N ALA A 7 -18.30 13.01 3.77
CA ALA A 7 -19.33 13.08 2.74
C ALA A 7 -20.17 11.80 2.71
N ALA A 8 -21.49 11.91 2.59
CA ALA A 8 -22.42 10.78 2.62
C ALA A 8 -22.09 9.67 1.60
N ARG A 9 -21.47 10.01 0.46
CA ARG A 9 -21.01 9.02 -0.54
C ARG A 9 -19.96 8.04 -0.02
N VAL A 10 -19.13 8.44 0.94
CA VAL A 10 -18.09 7.59 1.53
C VAL A 10 -18.72 6.42 2.28
N LEU A 11 -19.88 6.64 2.91
CA LEU A 11 -20.60 5.60 3.65
C LEU A 11 -21.09 4.44 2.77
N ARG A 12 -21.10 4.60 1.44
CA ARG A 12 -21.46 3.52 0.50
C ARG A 12 -20.29 2.64 0.09
N ILE A 13 -19.06 3.05 0.38
CA ILE A 13 -17.85 2.30 0.02
C ILE A 13 -17.70 1.17 1.02
N LYS A 14 -17.82 -0.07 0.54
CA LYS A 14 -17.57 -1.25 1.37
C LYS A 14 -16.07 -1.39 1.64
N PRO A 15 -15.67 -1.91 2.81
CA PRO A 15 -14.29 -2.30 3.06
C PRO A 15 -13.77 -3.25 1.97
N SER A 16 -12.50 -3.07 1.58
CA SER A 16 -11.86 -3.89 0.55
C SER A 16 -11.59 -5.30 1.08
N PRO A 17 -12.10 -6.35 0.42
CA PRO A 17 -11.80 -7.74 0.79
C PRO A 17 -10.31 -8.06 0.70
N SER A 18 -9.62 -7.53 -0.32
CA SER A 18 -8.19 -7.74 -0.52
C SER A 18 -7.36 -7.10 0.59
N SER A 19 -7.73 -5.89 1.04
CA SER A 19 -7.04 -5.23 2.15
C SER A 19 -7.25 -6.00 3.47
N ALA A 20 -8.48 -6.45 3.74
CA ALA A 20 -8.77 -7.25 4.92
C ALA A 20 -7.98 -8.58 4.94
N ALA A 21 -7.85 -9.24 3.79
CA ALA A 21 -7.05 -10.45 3.67
C ALA A 21 -5.55 -10.19 3.89
N ALA A 22 -5.02 -9.09 3.36
CA ALA A 22 -3.63 -8.68 3.55
C ALA A 22 -3.33 -8.35 5.03
N ASP A 23 -4.24 -7.61 5.69
CA ASP A 23 -4.13 -7.29 7.12
C ASP A 23 -4.08 -8.57 7.96
N ARG A 24 -4.97 -9.53 7.66
CA ARG A 24 -4.99 -10.82 8.37
C ARG A 24 -3.71 -11.63 8.17
N ALA A 25 -3.18 -11.69 6.95
CA ALA A 25 -1.92 -12.38 6.67
C ALA A 25 -0.75 -11.73 7.44
N ASN A 26 -0.74 -10.39 7.52
CA ASN A 26 0.25 -9.63 8.26
C ASN A 26 0.18 -9.88 9.77
N GLU A 27 -1.03 -9.92 10.35
CA GLU A 27 -1.23 -10.27 11.76
C GLU A 27 -0.69 -11.68 12.09
N LEU A 28 -1.03 -12.68 11.28
CA LEU A 28 -0.61 -14.06 11.51
C LEU A 28 0.92 -14.21 11.44
N ARG A 29 1.56 -13.50 10.50
CA ARG A 29 3.02 -13.43 10.39
C ARG A 29 3.66 -12.76 11.61
N ARG A 30 3.09 -11.65 12.12
CA ARG A 30 3.53 -11.00 13.36
C ARG A 30 3.36 -11.89 14.59
N ALA A 31 2.36 -12.76 14.59
CA ALA A 31 2.15 -13.79 15.62
C ALA A 31 3.11 -14.99 15.49
N GLY A 32 4.12 -14.92 14.61
CA GLY A 32 5.13 -15.96 14.44
C GLY A 32 4.69 -17.16 13.61
N LYS A 33 3.54 -17.09 12.92
CA LYS A 33 3.10 -18.18 12.04
C LYS A 33 3.81 -18.12 10.69
N SER A 34 4.17 -19.29 10.16
CA SER A 34 4.60 -19.43 8.77
C SER A 34 3.40 -19.24 7.85
N ILE A 35 3.42 -18.19 7.03
CA ILE A 35 2.33 -17.81 6.12
C ILE A 35 2.91 -17.59 4.73
N ILE A 36 2.33 -18.25 3.72
CA ILE A 36 2.56 -17.94 2.31
C ILE A 36 1.52 -16.90 1.91
N ASN A 37 1.96 -15.67 1.64
CA ASN A 37 1.07 -14.58 1.28
C ASN A 37 0.87 -14.54 -0.25
N LEU A 38 -0.34 -14.85 -0.70
CA LEU A 38 -0.74 -14.80 -2.12
C LEU A 38 -1.76 -13.68 -2.39
N VAL A 39 -1.91 -12.74 -1.45
CA VAL A 39 -2.88 -11.64 -1.54
C VAL A 39 -2.28 -10.40 -2.21
N VAL A 40 -0.95 -10.29 -2.20
CA VAL A 40 -0.22 -9.13 -2.72
C VAL A 40 -0.03 -9.29 -4.23
N GLY A 41 -0.43 -8.25 -4.98
CA GLY A 41 -0.30 -8.19 -6.43
C GLY A 41 0.94 -7.42 -6.92
N GLU A 42 1.82 -7.01 -6.00
CA GLU A 42 3.08 -6.33 -6.34
C GLU A 42 4.23 -7.35 -6.38
N PRO A 43 5.26 -7.13 -7.22
CA PRO A 43 6.42 -8.01 -7.26
C PRO A 43 7.24 -7.97 -5.97
N ASP A 44 7.99 -9.04 -5.71
CA ASP A 44 8.86 -9.21 -4.53
C ASP A 44 10.26 -8.62 -4.70
N PHE A 45 10.59 -8.11 -5.89
CA PHE A 45 11.87 -7.48 -6.19
C PHE A 45 11.82 -5.96 -6.03
N ASP A 46 12.97 -5.39 -5.65
CA ASP A 46 13.13 -3.94 -5.59
C ASP A 46 13.03 -3.29 -6.98
N THR A 47 12.61 -2.02 -7.00
CA THR A 47 12.67 -1.19 -8.20
C THR A 47 14.09 -1.18 -8.80
N PRO A 48 14.30 -1.48 -10.09
CA PRO A 48 15.61 -1.49 -10.72
C PRO A 48 16.46 -0.23 -10.50
N ALA A 49 17.78 -0.40 -10.36
CA ALA A 49 18.69 0.68 -9.98
C ALA A 49 18.66 1.88 -10.95
N HIS A 50 18.58 1.63 -12.27
CA HIS A 50 18.53 2.69 -13.27
C HIS A 50 17.25 3.56 -13.14
N ILE A 51 16.12 2.97 -12.73
CA ILE A 51 14.87 3.69 -12.50
C ILE A 51 15.02 4.60 -11.28
N ARG A 52 15.58 4.08 -10.18
CA ARG A 52 15.83 4.86 -8.97
C ARG A 52 16.77 6.04 -9.23
N GLN A 53 17.86 5.80 -9.96
CA GLN A 53 18.84 6.83 -10.32
C GLN A 53 18.22 7.93 -11.20
N ALA A 54 17.43 7.55 -12.21
CA ALA A 54 16.74 8.51 -13.06
C ALA A 54 15.74 9.36 -12.27
N ALA A 55 14.97 8.75 -11.37
CA ALA A 55 14.04 9.48 -10.51
C ALA A 55 14.77 10.46 -9.58
N SER A 56 15.90 10.05 -8.98
CA SER A 56 16.73 10.95 -8.17
C SER A 56 17.30 12.11 -8.98
N ALA A 57 17.82 11.86 -10.18
CA ALA A 57 18.36 12.91 -11.05
C ALA A 57 17.29 13.95 -11.43
N ALA A 58 16.08 13.51 -11.78
CA ALA A 58 14.97 14.40 -12.11
C ALA A 58 14.59 15.32 -10.93
N ILE A 59 14.62 14.80 -9.70
CA ILE A 59 14.41 15.60 -8.48
C ILE A 59 15.49 16.68 -8.35
N GLU A 60 16.76 16.29 -8.45
CA GLU A 60 17.90 17.22 -8.29
C GLU A 60 17.92 18.29 -9.40
N ASN A 61 17.51 17.95 -10.61
CA ASN A 61 17.43 18.87 -11.75
C ASN A 61 16.20 19.80 -11.69
N GLY A 62 15.30 19.62 -10.72
CA GLY A 62 14.08 20.42 -10.62
C GLY A 62 13.00 20.08 -11.65
N GLU A 63 13.04 18.89 -12.24
CA GLU A 63 12.08 18.39 -13.23
C GLU A 63 10.76 17.89 -12.61
N THR A 64 10.60 18.04 -11.29
CA THR A 64 9.40 17.63 -10.52
C THR A 64 8.47 18.80 -10.17
N ARG A 65 8.57 19.93 -10.87
CA ARG A 65 7.71 21.12 -10.68
C ARG A 65 6.44 21.05 -11.50
#